data_AF-A0A9R1GU21-F1
#
_entry.id   AF-A0A9R1GU21-F1
#
_cell.length_a   1.000
_cell.length_b   1.000
_cell.length_c   1.000
_cell.angle_alpha   90.00
_cell.angle_beta   90.00
_cell.angle_gamma   90.00
#
_symmetry.space_group_name_H-M   'P 1'
#
loop_
_entity.id
_entity.type
_entity.pdbx_description
1 polymer ?
#
loop_
_entity_poly.entity_id
_entity_poly.type
_entity_poly.pdbx_seq_one_letter_code
_entity_poly.pdbx_strand_id
1 'polypeptide(L)'
;GSKNVEGRLAAGNYNRITQGSLLLFNKCLLLEVEAVRKYSSFSEMLQTETISNVLPGISSIEEGVKVYRKFYTEEKENSYGVLAISVSKPQIQPYITMTELLAGLGYDGLGRLLGLANTSGTVPDGLPPPKSMLISSCMKLHKPTE
;
A
#
# COMPACT_ATOMS: atom_id res chain seq x y z
N GLY A 1 6.02 -10.19 1.39
CA GLY A 1 5.21 -11.13 0.60
C GLY A 1 6.11 -11.72 -0.48
N SER A 2 5.61 -12.65 -1.29
CA SER A 2 6.43 -13.27 -2.35
C SER A 2 6.79 -12.30 -3.48
N LYS A 3 6.00 -11.24 -3.67
CA LYS A 3 6.29 -10.15 -4.61
C LYS A 3 7.26 -9.15 -3.97
N ASN A 4 8.39 -8.91 -4.60
CA ASN A 4 9.42 -7.95 -4.17
C ASN A 4 9.87 -7.01 -5.31
N VAL A 5 9.31 -7.15 -6.52
CA VAL A 5 9.56 -6.23 -7.64
C VAL A 5 8.24 -5.72 -8.19
N GLU A 6 8.14 -4.41 -8.38
CA GLU A 6 7.00 -3.74 -8.98
C GLU A 6 7.35 -3.24 -10.38
N GLY A 7 6.67 -3.79 -11.40
CA GLY A 7 6.79 -3.35 -12.78
C GLY A 7 5.85 -2.19 -13.11
N ARG A 8 6.40 -1.09 -13.63
CA ARG A 8 5.64 0.09 -14.07
C ARG A 8 6.21 0.66 -15.36
N LEU A 9 5.38 1.37 -16.11
CA LEU A 9 5.88 2.19 -17.22
C LEU A 9 6.78 3.30 -16.66
N ALA A 10 7.90 3.62 -17.33
CA ALA A 10 8.82 4.68 -16.90
C ALA A 10 8.29 6.10 -17.24
N ALA A 11 7.10 6.41 -16.74
CA ALA A 11 6.38 7.63 -17.03
C ALA A 11 5.87 8.32 -15.75
N GLY A 12 5.66 9.63 -15.85
CA GLY A 12 5.02 10.44 -14.80
C GLY A 12 5.76 10.37 -13.46
N ASN A 13 4.99 10.21 -12.37
CA ASN A 13 5.50 10.24 -11.00
C ASN A 13 6.44 9.07 -10.67
N TYR A 14 6.37 7.95 -11.40
CA TYR A 14 7.25 6.80 -11.14
C TYR A 14 8.72 7.11 -11.43
N ASN A 15 9.00 8.05 -12.33
CA ASN A 15 10.37 8.49 -12.63
C ASN A 15 11.04 9.25 -11.47
N ARG A 16 10.26 9.67 -10.47
CA ARG A 16 10.78 10.34 -9.27
C ARG A 16 11.19 9.35 -8.18
N ILE A 17 10.84 8.07 -8.32
CA ILE A 17 11.18 7.04 -7.35
C ILE A 17 12.66 6.70 -7.52
N THR A 18 13.40 6.79 -6.42
CA THR A 18 14.81 6.41 -6.34
C THR A 18 15.04 5.40 -5.23
N GLN A 19 16.19 4.74 -5.24
CA GLN A 19 16.65 3.93 -4.11
C GLN A 19 16.56 4.73 -2.79
N GLY A 20 16.12 4.06 -1.72
CA GLY A 20 15.86 4.66 -0.40
C GLY A 20 14.50 5.36 -0.29
N SER A 21 13.71 5.45 -1.37
CA SER A 21 12.35 5.96 -1.28
C SER A 21 11.47 5.04 -0.43
N LEU A 22 10.55 5.62 0.34
CA LEU A 22 9.52 4.88 1.06
C LEU A 22 8.20 4.93 0.29
N LEU A 23 7.62 3.75 0.03
CA LEU A 23 6.36 3.57 -0.67
C LEU A 23 5.29 3.07 0.32
N LEU A 24 4.18 3.80 0.41
CA LEU A 24 3.05 3.40 1.24
C LEU A 24 1.94 2.79 0.37
N PHE A 25 1.90 1.46 0.30
CA PHE A 25 0.89 0.71 -0.43
C PHE A 25 -0.40 0.61 0.38
N ASN A 26 -1.54 0.84 -0.29
CA ASN A 26 -2.88 0.78 0.29
C ASN A 26 -3.04 1.58 1.61
N LYS A 27 -2.23 2.64 1.77
CA LYS A 27 -2.19 3.48 2.97
C LYS A 27 -1.84 2.73 4.27
N CYS A 28 -1.30 1.52 4.20
CA CYS A 28 -1.06 0.68 5.39
C CYS A 28 0.23 -0.15 5.36
N LEU A 29 0.77 -0.46 4.18
CA LEU A 29 1.97 -1.25 4.02
C LEU A 29 3.12 -0.35 3.57
N LEU A 30 4.10 -0.15 4.44
CA LEU A 30 5.30 0.61 4.11
C LEU A 30 6.35 -0.32 3.51
N LEU A 31 6.89 0.05 2.36
CA LEU A 31 7.99 -0.64 1.69
C LEU A 31 9.13 0.34 1.40
N GLU A 32 10.36 -0.13 1.42
CA GLU A 32 11.54 0.64 1.04
C GLU A 32 12.02 0.19 -0.34
N VAL A 33 12.41 1.15 -1.17
CA VAL A 33 12.93 0.88 -2.51
C VAL A 33 14.41 0.54 -2.42
N GLU A 34 14.75 -0.71 -2.73
CA GLU A 34 16.13 -1.19 -2.75
C GLU A 34 16.86 -0.81 -4.04
N ALA A 35 16.16 -0.85 -5.17
CA ALA A 35 16.72 -0.51 -6.47
C ALA A 35 15.61 -0.11 -7.45
N VAL A 36 16.00 0.69 -8.45
CA VAL A 36 15.16 1.00 -9.61
C VAL A 36 15.97 0.70 -10.87
N ARG A 37 15.48 -0.21 -11.71
CA ARG A 37 16.13 -0.65 -12.95
C ARG A 37 15.24 -0.32 -14.13
N LYS A 38 15.85 0.07 -15.25
CA LYS A 38 15.15 0.39 -16.50
C LYS A 38 15.34 -0.72 -17.51
N TYR A 39 14.27 -1.06 -18.22
CA TYR A 39 14.24 -2.06 -19.27
C TYR A 39 13.54 -1.49 -20.51
N SER A 40 13.86 -2.06 -21.68
CA SER A 40 13.22 -1.67 -22.94
C SER A 40 11.79 -2.18 -23.06
N SER A 41 11.49 -3.32 -22.42
CA SER A 41 10.18 -3.98 -22.49
C SER A 41 9.79 -4.71 -21.20
N PHE A 42 8.50 -5.00 -21.04
CA PHE A 42 8.00 -5.85 -19.94
C PHE A 42 8.51 -7.28 -20.06
N SER A 43 8.70 -7.78 -21.29
CA SER A 43 9.24 -9.13 -21.52
C SER A 43 10.66 -9.25 -20.96
N GLU A 44 11.54 -8.30 -21.32
CA GLU A 44 12.92 -8.23 -20.82
C GLU A 44 12.97 -8.11 -19.30
N MET A 45 12.13 -7.24 -18.73
CA MET A 45 12.02 -7.06 -17.29
C MET A 45 11.62 -8.36 -16.59
N LEU A 46 10.60 -9.07 -17.08
CA LEU A 46 10.10 -10.31 -16.46
C LEU A 46 11.12 -11.46 -16.55
N GLN A 47 11.93 -11.49 -17.61
CA GLN A 47 13.03 -12.45 -17.75
C GLN A 47 14.16 -12.14 -16.76
N THR A 48 14.54 -10.86 -16.63
CA THR A 48 15.69 -10.44 -15.82
C THR A 48 15.39 -10.44 -14.32
N GLU A 49 14.23 -9.92 -13.90
CA GLU A 49 13.84 -9.79 -12.49
C GLU A 49 13.26 -11.09 -11.90
N THR A 50 13.16 -12.16 -12.71
CA THR A 50 12.44 -13.41 -12.41
C THR A 50 10.94 -13.19 -12.25
N ILE A 51 10.12 -13.79 -13.11
CA ILE A 51 8.67 -13.57 -13.13
C ILE A 51 7.98 -13.76 -11.78
N SER A 52 8.38 -14.73 -10.95
CA SER A 52 7.75 -14.99 -9.64
C SER A 52 7.93 -13.84 -8.63
N ASN A 53 8.99 -13.06 -8.76
CA ASN A 53 9.27 -11.87 -7.94
C ASN A 53 8.38 -10.70 -8.34
N VAL A 54 7.98 -10.64 -9.61
CA VAL A 54 7.16 -9.57 -10.19
C VAL A 54 5.66 -9.91 -10.18
N LEU A 55 5.29 -11.12 -10.57
CA LEU A 55 3.93 -11.61 -10.73
C LEU A 55 3.83 -13.04 -10.15
N PRO A 56 3.76 -13.18 -8.81
CA PRO A 56 3.64 -14.49 -8.18
C PRO A 56 2.41 -15.25 -8.70
N GLY A 57 2.59 -16.55 -8.99
CA GLY A 57 1.53 -17.41 -9.54
C GLY A 57 1.46 -17.47 -11.06
N ILE A 58 2.29 -16.69 -11.77
CA ILE A 58 2.45 -16.77 -13.23
C ILE A 58 3.84 -17.32 -13.55
N SER A 59 3.92 -18.28 -14.47
CA SER A 59 5.19 -18.91 -14.88
C SER A 59 5.60 -18.58 -16.31
N SER A 60 4.66 -18.20 -17.20
CA SER A 60 4.95 -17.81 -18.59
C SER A 60 5.19 -16.30 -18.71
N ILE A 61 6.26 -15.92 -19.43
CA ILE A 61 6.56 -14.53 -19.74
C ILE A 61 5.45 -13.92 -20.60
N GLU A 62 4.91 -14.67 -21.55
CA GLU A 62 3.83 -14.25 -22.44
C GLU A 62 2.56 -13.93 -21.66
N GLU A 63 2.20 -14.77 -20.69
CA GLU A 63 1.09 -14.51 -19.77
C GLU A 63 1.36 -13.29 -18.87
N GLY A 64 2.59 -13.15 -18.37
CA GLY A 64 3.00 -11.99 -17.59
C GLY A 64 2.87 -10.67 -18.37
N VAL A 65 3.28 -10.65 -19.64
CA VAL A 65 3.12 -9.48 -20.52
C VAL A 65 1.64 -9.17 -20.74
N LYS A 66 0.78 -10.19 -20.93
CA LYS A 66 -0.68 -9.98 -21.06
C LYS A 66 -1.30 -9.30 -19.83
N VAL A 67 -0.75 -9.51 -18.63
CA VAL A 67 -1.19 -8.77 -17.43
C VAL A 67 -0.93 -7.28 -17.59
N TYR A 68 0.26 -6.88 -18.04
CA TYR A 68 0.59 -5.48 -18.26
C TYR A 68 -0.18 -4.85 -19.41
N ARG A 69 -0.52 -5.62 -20.47
CA ARG A 69 -1.33 -5.16 -21.60
C ARG A 69 -2.75 -4.74 -21.22
N LYS A 70 -3.27 -5.17 -20.07
CA LYS A 70 -4.54 -4.66 -19.52
C LYS A 70 -4.47 -3.18 -19.11
N PHE A 71 -3.26 -2.66 -18.90
CA PHE A 71 -3.02 -1.30 -18.38
C PHE A 71 -2.24 -0.40 -19.36
N TYR A 72 -1.33 -0.98 -20.15
CA TYR A 72 -0.40 -0.23 -21.00
C TYR A 72 -0.38 -0.79 -22.43
N THR A 73 -0.44 0.12 -23.40
CA THR A 73 -0.27 -0.22 -24.82
C THR A 73 1.20 -0.38 -25.18
N GLU A 74 1.48 -1.06 -26.30
CA GLU A 74 2.85 -1.30 -26.78
C GLU A 74 3.55 0.00 -27.20
N GLU A 75 2.81 0.94 -27.77
CA GLU A 75 3.35 2.23 -28.18
C GLU A 75 3.87 3.01 -26.97
N LYS A 76 3.15 2.96 -25.84
CA LYS A 76 3.59 3.59 -24.60
C LYS A 76 4.81 2.89 -24.03
N GLU A 77 4.83 1.56 -24.00
CA GLU A 77 6.01 0.79 -23.59
C GLU A 77 7.24 1.16 -24.42
N ASN A 78 7.11 1.20 -25.75
CA ASN A 78 8.21 1.53 -26.65
C ASN A 78 8.67 2.99 -26.50
N SER A 79 7.76 3.91 -26.13
CA SER A 79 8.08 5.34 -25.97
C SER A 79 8.77 5.65 -24.64
N TYR A 80 8.35 5.00 -23.56
CA TYR A 80 8.81 5.34 -22.20
C TYR A 80 9.79 4.30 -21.64
N GLY A 81 9.70 3.04 -22.06
CA GLY A 81 10.35 1.91 -21.42
C GLY A 81 9.65 1.50 -20.11
N VAL A 82 10.28 0.58 -19.39
CA VAL A 82 9.73 -0.06 -18.19
C VAL A 82 10.67 0.15 -17.00
N LEU A 83 10.10 0.35 -15.82
CA LEU A 83 10.79 0.35 -14.52
C LEU A 83 10.49 -0.94 -13.77
N ALA A 84 11.54 -1.59 -13.28
CA ALA A 84 11.44 -2.52 -12.16
C ALA A 84 11.85 -1.80 -10.88
N ILE A 85 10.94 -1.77 -9.91
CA ILE A 85 11.16 -1.16 -8.60
C ILE A 85 11.27 -2.30 -7.59
N SER A 86 12.49 -2.64 -7.20
CA SER A 86 12.75 -3.65 -6.18
C SER A 86 12.47 -3.06 -4.80
N VAL A 87 11.73 -3.80 -3.97
CA VAL A 87 11.26 -3.34 -2.67
C VAL A 87 11.44 -4.40 -1.60
N SER A 88 11.75 -3.94 -0.39
CA SER A 88 11.72 -4.77 0.82
C SER A 88 10.85 -4.18 1.90
N LYS A 89 10.56 -4.99 2.92
CA LYS A 89 9.74 -4.60 4.06
C LYS A 89 10.65 -4.07 5.18
N PRO A 90 10.55 -2.79 5.56
CA PRO A 90 11.23 -2.25 6.72
C PRO A 90 10.82 -2.96 8.01
N GLN A 91 11.72 -2.97 8.99
CA GLN A 91 11.51 -3.55 10.32
C GLN A 91 10.31 -2.93 11.04
N ILE A 92 10.20 -1.61 10.97
CA ILE A 92 9.14 -0.84 11.62
C ILE A 92 8.07 -0.50 10.60
N GLN A 93 6.84 -0.95 10.87
CA GLN A 93 5.67 -0.59 10.08
C GLN A 93 4.83 0.44 10.84
N PRO A 94 4.15 1.38 10.15
CA PRO A 94 3.34 2.41 10.81
C PRO A 94 2.29 1.85 11.77
N TYR A 95 1.71 0.68 11.46
CA TYR A 95 0.72 0.04 12.33
C TYR A 95 1.30 -0.44 13.66
N ILE A 96 2.60 -0.74 13.73
CA ILE A 96 3.28 -1.14 14.97
C ILE A 96 3.32 0.07 15.91
N THR A 97 3.89 1.18 15.44
CA THR A 97 3.96 2.44 16.18
C THR A 97 2.57 2.94 16.57
N MET A 98 1.58 2.83 15.67
CA MET A 98 0.21 3.21 15.99
C MET A 98 -0.39 2.32 17.09
N THR A 99 -0.13 1.01 17.06
CA THR A 99 -0.62 0.09 18.10
C THR A 99 0.00 0.40 19.46
N GLU A 100 1.30 0.69 19.51
CA GLU A 100 2.00 1.08 20.75
C GLU A 100 1.45 2.39 21.32
N LEU A 101 1.22 3.40 20.46
CA LEU A 101 0.60 4.66 20.87
C LEU A 101 -0.81 4.45 21.42
N LEU A 102 -1.64 3.66 20.74
CA LEU A 102 -3.00 3.35 21.18
C LEU A 102 -3.02 2.56 22.49
N ALA A 103 -2.08 1.62 22.66
CA ALA A 103 -1.92 0.87 23.90
C ALA A 103 -1.51 1.80 25.06
N GLY A 104 -0.60 2.75 24.81
CA GLY A 104 -0.17 3.75 25.80
C GLY A 104 -1.27 4.72 26.22
N LEU A 105 -2.22 5.03 25.33
CA LEU A 105 -3.39 5.85 25.66
C LEU A 105 -4.37 5.13 26.59
N GLY A 106 -4.44 3.80 26.52
CA GLY A 106 -5.44 3.00 27.23
C GLY A 106 -6.88 3.38 26.85
N TYR A 107 -7.85 2.84 27.60
CA TYR A 107 -9.27 3.09 27.32
C TYR A 107 -9.66 4.57 27.49
N ASP A 108 -9.22 5.20 28.59
CA ASP A 108 -9.60 6.59 28.89
C ASP A 108 -8.96 7.59 27.94
N GLY A 109 -7.68 7.42 27.60
CA GLY A 109 -6.99 8.28 26.65
C GLY A 109 -7.57 8.16 25.25
N LEU A 110 -7.90 6.92 24.82
CA LEU A 110 -8.58 6.69 23.55
C LEU A 110 -9.99 7.32 23.55
N GLY A 111 -10.71 7.21 24.66
CA GLY A 111 -12.01 7.86 24.86
C GLY A 111 -11.92 9.36 24.60
N ARG A 112 -10.97 10.03 25.26
CA ARG A 112 -10.76 11.48 25.09
C ARG A 112 -10.30 11.86 23.69
N LEU A 113 -9.42 11.07 23.08
CA LEU A 113 -8.95 11.29 21.70
C LEU A 113 -10.10 11.22 20.69
N LEU A 114 -11.04 10.31 20.91
CA LEU A 114 -12.23 10.14 20.09
C LEU A 114 -13.36 11.12 20.48
N GLY A 115 -13.13 12.04 21.41
CA GLY A 115 -14.14 12.97 21.90
C GLY A 115 -15.26 12.30 22.71
N LEU A 116 -15.04 11.06 23.18
CA LEU A 116 -15.96 10.36 24.06
C LEU A 116 -15.85 10.97 25.46
N ALA A 117 -16.90 11.67 25.87
CA ALA A 117 -17.00 12.19 27.22
C ALA A 117 -17.52 11.09 28.16
N ASN A 118 -16.71 10.69 29.15
CA ASN A 118 -17.21 9.93 30.29
C ASN A 118 -17.87 10.92 31.26
N THR A 119 -19.05 11.43 30.92
CA THR A 119 -19.83 12.20 31.90
C THR A 119 -20.56 11.22 32.80
N SER A 120 -20.43 11.39 34.12
CA SER A 120 -21.23 10.65 35.12
C SER A 120 -22.71 11.07 35.14
N GLY A 121 -23.18 11.78 34.10
CA GLY A 121 -24.43 12.51 34.09
C GLY A 121 -25.55 11.79 33.32
N THR A 122 -26.78 12.02 33.76
CA THR A 122 -28.03 11.56 33.15
C THR A 122 -28.43 12.33 31.89
N VAL A 123 -27.51 13.11 31.29
CA VAL A 123 -27.81 13.98 30.15
C VAL A 123 -27.56 13.19 28.86
N PRO A 124 -28.59 12.94 28.02
CA PRO A 124 -28.48 12.08 26.85
C PRO A 124 -27.36 12.48 25.86
N ASP A 125 -27.12 13.78 25.71
CA ASP A 125 -26.09 14.34 24.81
C ASP A 125 -24.65 14.22 25.35
N GLY A 126 -24.46 13.79 26.60
CA GLY A 126 -23.17 13.59 27.24
C GLY A 126 -22.78 12.11 27.41
N LEU A 127 -23.62 11.18 26.95
CA LEU A 127 -23.36 9.74 27.02
C LEU A 127 -22.39 9.32 25.90
N PRO A 128 -21.47 8.38 26.16
CA PRO A 128 -20.63 7.85 25.11
C PRO A 128 -21.50 7.21 24.02
N PRO A 129 -21.19 7.43 22.72
CA PRO A 129 -21.92 6.80 21.63
C PRO A 129 -21.99 5.27 21.83
N PRO A 130 -23.13 4.64 21.48
CA PRO A 130 -23.28 3.20 21.59
C PRO A 130 -22.15 2.46 20.86
N LYS A 131 -21.67 1.33 21.42
CA LYS A 131 -20.64 0.49 20.78
C LYS A 131 -20.97 0.16 19.32
N SER A 132 -22.24 -0.05 19.00
CA SER A 132 -22.73 -0.30 17.64
C SER A 132 -22.44 0.86 16.68
N MET A 133 -22.56 2.11 17.16
CA MET A 133 -22.29 3.33 16.38
C MET A 133 -20.79 3.51 16.13
N LEU A 134 -19.95 3.23 17.14
CA LEU A 134 -18.49 3.22 17.00
C LEU A 134 -18.04 2.17 15.98
N ILE A 135 -18.51 0.93 16.11
CA ILE A 135 -18.20 -0.16 15.18
C ILE A 135 -18.67 0.19 13.76
N SER A 136 -19.90 0.72 13.61
CA SER A 136 -20.42 1.14 12.30
C SER A 136 -19.57 2.24 11.65
N SER A 137 -19.08 3.19 12.44
CA SER A 137 -18.24 4.30 11.94
C SER A 137 -16.89 3.81 11.42
N CYS A 138 -16.26 2.85 12.11
CA CYS A 138 -15.03 2.21 11.64
C CYS A 138 -15.24 1.40 10.35
N MET A 139 -16.40 0.75 10.20
CA MET A 139 -16.72 -0.03 8.99
C MET A 139 -17.04 0.85 7.77
N LYS A 140 -17.57 2.06 7.97
CA LYS A 140 -17.88 3.01 6.88
C LYS A 140 -16.64 3.57 6.17
N LEU A 141 -15.47 3.54 6.82
CA LEU A 141 -14.20 4.03 6.25
C LEU A 141 -13.65 3.13 5.13
N HIS A 142 -14.21 1.93 4.92
CA HIS A 142 -13.85 1.07 3.79
C HIS A 142 -14.91 1.13 2.69
N LYS A 143 -14.86 2.19 1.88
CA LYS A 143 -15.28 2.10 0.48
C LYS A 143 -14.00 2.13 -0.36
N PRO A 144 -13.49 0.99 -0.84
CA PRO A 144 -12.49 1.02 -1.89
C PRO A 144 -13.13 1.76 -3.05
N THR A 145 -12.64 2.95 -3.34
CA THR A 145 -12.99 3.64 -4.58
C THR A 145 -12.29 2.84 -5.68
N GLU A 146 -13.09 2.30 -6.59
CA GLU A 146 -12.64 1.64 -7.83
C GLU A 146 -11.71 2.55 -8.65
#